data_AF-A0A2G5UIR1-F1
#
_entry.id   AF-A0A2G5UIR1-F1
#
_cell.length_a   1.000
_cell.length_b   1.000
_cell.length_c   1.000
_cell.angle_alpha   90.00
_cell.angle_beta   90.00
_cell.angle_gamma   90.00
#
_symmetry.space_group_name_H-M   'P 1'
#
loop_
_entity.id
_entity.type
_entity.pdbx_description
1 polymer ?
#
loop_
_entity_poly.entity_id
_entity_poly.type
_entity_poly.pdbx_seq_one_letter_code
_entity_poly.pdbx_strand_id
1 'polypeptide(L)'
;MANLKSLGLYYPRNPKLDDLLTLNIERCSFYTDQFSLRDLNRFFKLWVKGFNPKLKYLMVDWGNVADWNVLMKGLQPEEARRLQAGGGEDEKEYMIRNCCGICARIRMFTRRFMVSVEFTVLN
;
A
#
# COMPACT_ATOMS: atom_id res chain seq x y z
N MET A 1 -17.09 16.77 11.73
CA MET A 1 -16.06 16.08 10.91
C MET A 1 -16.68 14.80 10.37
N ALA A 2 -16.82 14.67 9.05
CA ALA A 2 -17.45 13.49 8.45
C ALA A 2 -16.50 12.29 8.58
N ASN A 3 -16.93 11.22 9.25
CA ASN A 3 -16.21 9.95 9.30
C ASN A 3 -16.43 9.23 7.95
N LEU A 4 -15.57 9.53 6.98
CA LEU A 4 -15.60 8.85 5.69
C LEU A 4 -15.00 7.45 5.86
N LYS A 5 -15.83 6.41 5.75
CA LYS A 5 -15.40 5.02 5.91
C LYS A 5 -14.52 4.53 4.75
N SER A 6 -14.79 5.02 3.53
CA SER A 6 -14.11 4.60 2.32
C SER A 6 -13.95 5.78 1.36
N LEU A 7 -12.77 5.88 0.73
CA LEU A 7 -12.49 6.85 -0.33
C LEU A 7 -11.93 6.12 -1.55
N GLY A 8 -12.51 6.38 -2.72
CA GLY A 8 -12.01 5.90 -4.00
C GLY A 8 -11.68 7.09 -4.89
N LEU A 9 -10.46 7.17 -5.40
CA LEU A 9 -10.01 8.24 -6.28
C LEU A 9 -9.48 7.66 -7.59
N TYR A 10 -10.11 8.06 -8.69
CA TYR A 10 -9.76 7.66 -10.05
C TYR A 10 -9.08 8.82 -10.76
N TYR A 11 -7.83 8.62 -11.14
CA TYR A 11 -6.98 9.62 -11.79
C TYR A 11 -6.98 10.99 -11.08
N PRO A 12 -6.76 11.05 -9.76
CA PRO A 12 -6.65 12.33 -9.07
C PRO A 12 -5.50 13.15 -9.69
N ARG A 13 -5.69 14.46 -9.80
CA ARG A 13 -4.68 15.37 -10.33
C ARG A 13 -3.76 15.79 -9.19
N ASN A 14 -2.48 15.43 -9.27
CA ASN A 14 -1.44 15.70 -8.27
C ASN A 14 -1.76 15.14 -6.87
N PRO A 15 -2.06 13.83 -6.72
CA PRO A 15 -2.32 13.27 -5.41
C PRO A 15 -1.01 13.32 -4.60
N LYS A 16 -1.04 13.86 -3.39
CA LYS A 16 0.08 13.75 -2.46
C LYS A 16 -0.21 12.64 -1.48
N LEU A 17 0.69 11.67 -1.43
CA LEU A 17 0.55 10.57 -0.49
C LEU A 17 0.62 11.04 0.98
N ASP A 18 1.32 12.15 1.22
CA ASP A 18 1.36 12.82 2.52
C ASP A 18 -0.04 13.31 2.96
N ASP A 19 -0.91 13.71 2.02
CA ASP A 19 -2.28 14.09 2.35
C ASP A 19 -3.04 12.88 2.89
N LEU A 20 -2.76 11.66 2.41
CA LEU A 20 -3.39 10.43 2.90
C LEU A 20 -3.10 10.13 4.35
N LEU A 21 -1.93 10.52 4.85
CA LEU A 21 -1.57 10.35 6.26
C LEU A 21 -2.46 11.21 7.17
N THR A 22 -2.99 12.31 6.64
CA THR A 22 -3.89 13.22 7.37
C THR A 22 -5.36 12.81 7.23
N LEU A 23 -5.68 11.92 6.29
CA LEU A 23 -7.04 11.45 6.08
C LEU A 23 -7.49 10.54 7.22
N ASN A 24 -8.57 10.94 7.88
CA ASN A 24 -9.25 10.16 8.91
C ASN A 24 -10.17 9.09 8.27
N ILE A 25 -9.59 8.16 7.52
CA ILE A 25 -10.32 7.20 6.65
C ILE A 25 -9.86 5.77 6.94
N GLU A 26 -10.80 4.82 6.93
CA GLU A 26 -10.49 3.40 7.17
C GLU A 26 -10.05 2.67 5.90
N ARG A 27 -10.61 3.00 4.74
CA ARG A 27 -10.31 2.32 3.47
C ARG A 27 -10.07 3.34 2.37
N CYS A 28 -8.98 3.17 1.62
CA CYS A 28 -8.69 4.03 0.48
C CYS A 28 -8.25 3.24 -0.74
N SER A 29 -8.75 3.61 -1.91
CA SER A 29 -8.35 3.02 -3.19
C SER A 29 -7.97 4.11 -4.18
N PHE A 30 -6.81 3.96 -4.81
CA PHE A 30 -6.29 4.88 -5.81
C PHE A 30 -6.06 4.16 -7.12
N TYR A 31 -6.52 4.80 -8.18
CA TYR A 31 -6.19 4.42 -9.54
C TYR A 31 -5.44 5.58 -10.19
N THR A 32 -4.11 5.53 -10.21
CA THR A 32 -3.29 6.68 -10.60
C THR A 32 -1.91 6.24 -11.07
N ASP A 33 -1.37 6.93 -12.06
CA ASP A 33 0.01 6.82 -12.53
C ASP A 33 0.97 7.80 -11.81
N GLN A 34 0.44 8.64 -10.92
CA GLN A 34 1.18 9.75 -10.32
C GLN A 34 1.91 9.38 -9.03
N PHE A 35 1.56 8.26 -8.40
CA PHE A 35 2.30 7.77 -7.24
C PHE A 35 3.51 6.96 -7.67
N SER A 36 4.66 7.29 -7.10
CA SER A 36 5.85 6.45 -7.23
C SER A 36 5.87 5.37 -6.14
N LEU A 37 6.62 4.30 -6.41
CA LEU A 37 6.95 3.29 -5.39
C LEU A 37 7.67 3.89 -4.17
N ARG A 38 8.40 4.99 -4.35
CA ARG A 38 9.09 5.68 -3.26
C ARG A 38 8.11 6.38 -2.33
N ASP A 39 7.03 6.92 -2.90
CA ASP A 39 5.96 7.51 -2.10
C ASP A 39 5.34 6.42 -1.22
N LEU A 40 4.94 5.29 -1.82
CA LEU A 40 4.37 4.16 -1.06
C LEU A 40 5.33 3.62 0.01
N ASN A 41 6.62 3.50 -0.31
CA ASN A 41 7.64 3.14 0.68
C ASN A 41 7.67 4.13 1.86
N ARG A 42 7.62 5.43 1.58
CA ARG A 42 7.58 6.48 2.62
C ARG A 42 6.33 6.37 3.46
N PHE A 43 5.17 6.11 2.84
CA PHE A 43 3.92 5.88 3.55
C PHE A 43 4.00 4.68 4.49
N PHE A 44 4.48 3.52 4.03
CA PHE A 44 4.63 2.34 4.89
C PHE A 44 5.58 2.59 6.06
N LYS A 45 6.70 3.29 5.83
CA LYS A 45 7.61 3.70 6.91
C LYS A 45 6.94 4.62 7.94
N LEU A 46 6.05 5.51 7.51
CA LEU A 46 5.30 6.38 8.41
C LEU A 46 4.23 5.60 9.17
N TRP A 47 3.53 4.68 8.51
CA TRP A 47 2.59 3.79 9.18
C TRP A 47 3.27 2.91 10.23
N VAL A 48 4.47 2.38 9.95
CA VAL A 48 5.29 1.64 10.94
C VAL A 48 5.59 2.50 12.17
N LYS A 49 5.75 3.82 12.00
CA LYS A 49 5.93 4.78 13.09
C LYS A 49 4.63 5.20 13.80
N GLY A 50 3.49 4.62 13.45
CA GLY A 50 2.19 4.86 14.09
C GLY A 50 1.34 5.95 13.43
N PHE A 51 1.70 6.44 12.24
CA PHE A 51 0.89 7.40 11.51
C PHE A 51 -0.35 6.73 10.89
N ASN A 52 -1.43 7.50 10.77
CA ASN A 52 -2.72 7.07 10.23
C ASN A 52 -3.28 5.77 10.88
N PRO A 53 -3.49 5.76 12.21
CA PRO A 53 -3.86 4.55 12.96
C PRO A 53 -5.26 4.01 12.63
N LYS A 54 -6.10 4.78 11.93
CA LYS A 54 -7.45 4.35 11.55
C LYS A 54 -7.50 3.62 10.21
N LEU A 55 -6.44 3.74 9.41
CA LEU A 55 -6.39 3.05 8.13
C LEU A 55 -6.35 1.55 8.35
N LYS A 56 -7.29 0.84 7.71
CA LYS A 56 -7.40 -0.62 7.69
C LYS A 56 -7.05 -1.19 6.33
N TYR A 57 -7.24 -0.41 5.26
CA TYR A 57 -7.03 -0.87 3.89
C TYR A 57 -6.56 0.26 2.98
N LEU A 58 -5.53 0.01 2.19
CA LEU A 58 -5.09 0.85 1.08
C LEU A 58 -4.87 -0.02 -0.16
N MET A 59 -5.40 0.42 -1.30
CA MET A 59 -5.12 -0.18 -2.61
C MET A 59 -4.62 0.91 -3.54
N VAL A 60 -3.53 0.66 -4.25
CA VAL A 60 -3.03 1.56 -5.29
C VAL A 60 -2.74 0.75 -6.54
N ASP A 61 -3.43 1.12 -7.61
CA ASP A 61 -3.29 0.56 -8.95
C ASP A 61 -2.59 1.58 -9.86
N TRP A 62 -1.52 1.17 -10.54
CA TRP A 62 -0.83 2.00 -11.53
C TRP A 62 -0.29 1.19 -12.72
N GLY A 63 -0.06 1.87 -13.86
CA GLY A 63 0.30 1.24 -15.14
C GLY A 63 1.81 1.11 -15.43
N ASN A 64 2.66 1.07 -14.41
CA ASN A 64 4.12 1.15 -14.57
C ASN A 64 4.83 -0.04 -13.91
N VAL A 65 6.03 -0.36 -14.39
CA VAL A 65 6.85 -1.49 -13.92
C VAL A 65 7.14 -1.36 -12.43
N ALA A 66 6.89 -2.43 -11.68
CA ALA A 66 7.08 -2.42 -10.24
C ALA A 66 8.40 -3.04 -9.81
N ASP A 67 9.28 -2.22 -9.24
CA ASP A 67 10.45 -2.70 -8.52
C ASP A 67 10.14 -2.87 -7.03
N TRP A 68 9.88 -4.12 -6.66
CA TRP A 68 9.64 -4.51 -5.28
C TRP A 68 10.74 -4.06 -4.31
N ASN A 69 12.00 -4.06 -4.74
CA ASN A 69 13.12 -3.66 -3.89
C ASN A 69 13.03 -2.18 -3.53
N VAL A 70 12.51 -1.35 -4.43
CA VAL A 70 12.26 0.08 -4.16
C VAL A 70 11.13 0.22 -3.14
N LEU A 71 10.04 -0.53 -3.31
CA LEU A 71 8.88 -0.45 -2.41
C LEU A 71 9.23 -0.85 -0.97
N MET A 72 10.06 -1.88 -0.80
CA MET A 72 10.38 -2.43 0.52
C MET A 72 11.65 -1.88 1.15
N LYS A 73 12.40 -1.02 0.44
CA LYS A 73 13.69 -0.54 0.92
C LYS A 73 13.59 0.07 2.32
N GLY A 74 14.31 -0.50 3.28
CA GLY A 74 14.36 -0.01 4.66
C GLY A 74 13.10 -0.28 5.49
N LEU A 75 12.18 -1.13 5.01
CA LEU A 75 11.21 -1.79 5.87
C LEU A 75 11.86 -3.06 6.45
N GLN A 76 11.50 -3.43 7.68
CA GLN A 76 11.92 -4.68 8.33
C GLN A 76 10.73 -5.64 8.29
N PRO A 77 10.55 -6.41 7.20
CA PRO A 77 9.45 -7.35 7.12
C PRO A 77 9.67 -8.53 8.07
N GLU A 78 8.60 -9.00 8.70
CA GLU A 78 8.62 -10.17 9.57
C GLU A 78 8.64 -11.47 8.75
N GLU A 79 7.88 -11.49 7.65
CA GLU A 79 7.80 -12.62 6.73
C GLU A 79 7.68 -12.12 5.29
N ALA A 80 8.27 -12.88 4.36
CA ALA A 80 8.25 -12.63 2.92
C ALA A 80 7.84 -13.92 2.19
N ARG A 81 6.71 -13.90 1.50
CA ARG A 81 6.20 -15.03 0.70
C ARG A 81 6.16 -14.63 -0.77
N ARG A 82 6.72 -15.48 -1.63
CA ARG A 82 6.54 -15.39 -3.09
C ARG A 82 5.48 -16.41 -3.47
N LEU A 83 4.36 -15.94 -4.00
CA LEU A 83 3.27 -16.79 -4.46
C LEU A 83 3.48 -17.00 -5.97
N GLN A 84 3.81 -18.22 -6.38
CA GLN A 84 3.78 -18.60 -7.79
C GLN A 84 2.35 -19.02 -8.12
N ALA A 85 1.58 -18.14 -8.75
CA ALA A 85 0.36 -18.56 -9.43
C ALA A 85 0.79 -19.40 -10.65
N GLY A 86 0.10 -20.51 -10.93
CA GLY A 86 0.39 -21.44 -12.03
C GLY A 86 0.14 -20.88 -13.43
N GLY A 87 0.63 -19.67 -13.71
CA GLY A 87 0.42 -18.88 -14.92
C GLY A 87 0.95 -17.45 -14.75
N GLY A 88 2.27 -17.27 -14.67
CA GLY A 88 2.99 -16.04 -15.05
C GLY A 88 2.85 -14.75 -14.22
N GLU A 89 1.92 -14.64 -13.28
CA GLU A 89 1.77 -13.42 -12.46
C GLU A 89 2.59 -13.51 -11.16
N ASP A 90 3.67 -12.72 -11.07
CA ASP A 90 4.51 -12.61 -9.87
C ASP A 90 3.74 -11.92 -8.73
N GLU A 91 3.21 -12.70 -7.80
CA GLU A 91 2.62 -12.18 -6.57
C GLU A 91 3.63 -12.26 -5.40
N LYS A 92 3.76 -11.14 -4.69
CA LYS A 92 4.64 -11.00 -3.52
C LYS A 92 3.82 -10.52 -2.33
N GLU A 93 3.94 -11.22 -1.20
CA GLU A 93 3.25 -10.92 0.05
C GLU A 93 4.26 -10.74 1.19
N TYR A 94 4.13 -9.66 1.97
CA TYR A 94 5.02 -9.33 3.07
C TYR A 94 4.25 -8.84 4.28
N MET A 95 4.77 -9.16 5.45
CA MET A 95 4.21 -8.74 6.73
C MET A 95 5.10 -7.68 7.36
N ILE A 96 4.51 -6.56 7.77
CA ILE A 96 5.18 -5.51 8.55
C ILE A 96 4.42 -5.29 9.86
N ARG A 97 5.11 -4.80 10.88
CA ARG A 97 4.52 -4.47 12.17
C ARG A 97 4.77 -3.00 12.50
N ASN A 98 3.76 -2.32 13.03
CA ASN A 98 3.93 -0.95 13.51
C ASN A 98 4.45 -0.89 14.95
N CYS A 99 4.77 0.32 15.43
CA CYS A 99 5.27 0.58 16.77
C CYS A 99 4.30 0.18 17.90
N CYS A 100 3.02 -0.04 17.59
CA CYS A 100 2.00 -0.50 18.54
C CYS A 100 1.84 -2.02 18.53
N GLY A 101 2.64 -2.76 17.76
CA GLY A 101 2.57 -4.21 17.65
C GLY A 101 1.49 -4.72 16.67
N ILE A 102 0.82 -3.83 15.93
CA ILE A 102 -0.20 -4.22 14.95
C ILE A 102 0.47 -4.65 13.67
N CYS A 103 0.06 -5.80 13.13
CA CYS A 103 0.57 -6.35 11.89
C CYS A 103 -0.23 -5.81 10.69
N ALA A 104 0.45 -5.63 9.57
CA ALA A 104 -0.17 -5.36 8.30
C ALA A 104 0.50 -6.17 7.19
N ARG A 105 -0.33 -6.56 6.24
CA ARG A 105 0.06 -7.28 5.04
C ARG A 105 0.18 -6.32 3.87
N ILE A 106 1.31 -6.39 3.16
CA ILE A 106 1.51 -5.76 1.86
C ILE A 106 1.54 -6.86 0.80
N ARG A 107 0.67 -6.75 -0.20
CA ARG A 107 0.70 -7.58 -1.40
C ARG A 107 1.00 -6.72 -2.61
N MET A 108 1.85 -7.22 -3.50
CA MET A 108 2.05 -6.66 -4.82
C MET A 108 1.82 -7.74 -5.85
N PHE A 109 0.99 -7.45 -6.83
CA PHE A 109 0.66 -8.36 -7.90
C PHE A 109 0.39 -7.56 -9.17
N THR A 110 0.66 -8.19 -10.31
CA THR A 110 0.34 -7.64 -11.62
C THR A 110 -0.95 -8.24 -12.09
N ARG A 111 -1.95 -7.41 -12.45
CA ARG A 111 -3.17 -7.86 -13.13
C ARG A 111 -3.15 -7.34 -14.56
N ARG A 112 -3.00 -8.23 -15.54
CA ARG A 112 -2.89 -7.90 -16.98
C ARG A 112 -1.76 -6.88 -17.29
N PHE A 113 -2.07 -5.59 -17.22
CA PHE A 113 -1.18 -4.47 -17.57
C PHE A 113 -0.94 -3.49 -16.41
N MET A 114 -1.43 -3.81 -15.21
CA MET A 114 -1.37 -2.91 -14.07
C MET A 114 -0.73 -3.61 -12.88
N VAL A 115 0.09 -2.86 -12.17
CA VAL A 115 0.63 -3.31 -10.88
C VAL A 115 -0.26 -2.72 -9.79
N SER A 116 -0.70 -3.60 -8.92
CA SER A 116 -1.45 -3.26 -7.73
C SER A 116 -0.58 -3.46 -6.50
N VAL A 117 -0.65 -2.51 -5.57
CA VAL A 117 -0.19 -2.69 -4.20
C VAL A 117 -1.39 -2.62 -3.26
N GLU A 118 -1.61 -3.71 -2.55
CA GLU A 118 -2.61 -3.83 -1.50
C GLU A 118 -1.93 -3.80 -0.13
N PHE A 119 -2.45 -2.99 0.77
CA PHE A 119 -2.04 -2.90 2.16
C PHE A 119 -3.25 -3.14 3.05
N THR A 120 -3.19 -4.16 3.90
CA THR A 120 -4.29 -4.55 4.80
C THR A 120 -3.78 -4.66 6.22
N VAL A 121 -4.37 -3.92 7.15
CA VAL A 121 -4.08 -4.05 8.58
C VAL A 121 -4.80 -5.28 9.14
N LEU A 122 -4.08 -6.10 9.88
CA LEU A 122 -4.58 -7.33 10.51
C LEU A 122 -4.89 -7.02 11.97
N ASN A 123 -6.18 -6.83 12.26
CA ASN A 123 -6.71 -6.62 13.61
C ASN A 123 -7.50 -7.84 14.06
#